data_AF-A0A2D7VNP6-F1
#
_entry.id   AF-A0A2D7VNP6-F1
#
_cell.length_a   1.000
_cell.length_b   1.000
_cell.length_c   1.000
_cell.angle_alpha   90.00
_cell.angle_beta   90.00
_cell.angle_gamma   90.00
#
_symmetry.space_group_name_H-M   'P 1'
#
loop_
_entity.id
_entity.type
_entity.pdbx_description
1 polymer ?
#
loop_
_entity_poly.entity_id
_entity_poly.type
_entity_poly.pdbx_seq_one_letter_code
_entity_poly.pdbx_strand_id
1 'polypeptide(L)'
;MGEPAADLRSQFLAWQCLVRQRAMRVGDGRPTSGMCPHLSLADGGSYSGQVTLLIIRAEAAHDVSQFRHMVQKTHDPADRYKAAIKYLSATYYQKPQEFSDEMTGLFSAEGLLARALCARGSCILEFSQFGSRYRLPCSVRELEENT
;
A
#
# COMPACT_ATOMS: atom_id res chain seq x y z
N MET A 1 5.63 -24.34 -18.01
CA MET A 1 5.43 -22.94 -18.48
C MET A 1 4.65 -22.21 -17.41
N GLY A 2 5.34 -21.48 -16.53
CA GLY A 2 4.69 -20.65 -15.52
C GLY A 2 4.20 -19.36 -16.15
N GLU A 3 3.00 -18.92 -15.80
CA GLU A 3 2.34 -17.76 -16.39
C GLU A 3 3.10 -16.46 -16.09
N PRO A 4 3.36 -15.59 -17.10
CA PRO A 4 4.11 -14.35 -16.92
C PRO A 4 3.48 -13.35 -15.92
N ALA A 5 2.18 -13.49 -15.60
CA ALA A 5 1.47 -12.65 -14.64
C ALA A 5 1.79 -12.99 -13.17
N ALA A 6 1.97 -14.28 -12.85
CA ALA A 6 2.34 -14.71 -11.49
C ALA A 6 3.75 -14.23 -11.12
N ASP A 7 4.62 -14.13 -12.12
CA ASP A 7 5.98 -13.59 -12.00
C ASP A 7 5.96 -12.08 -11.73
N LEU A 8 5.17 -11.30 -12.49
CA LEU A 8 5.05 -9.85 -12.28
C LEU A 8 4.54 -9.50 -10.88
N ARG A 9 3.49 -10.17 -10.40
CA ARG A 9 2.95 -9.95 -9.04
C ARG A 9 4.02 -10.21 -7.98
N SER A 10 4.71 -11.35 -8.08
CA SER A 10 5.72 -11.76 -7.10
C SER A 10 6.89 -10.78 -7.07
N GLN A 11 7.37 -10.34 -8.25
CA GLN A 11 8.41 -9.32 -8.37
C GLN A 11 7.97 -7.97 -7.79
N PHE A 12 6.74 -7.53 -8.10
CA PHE A 12 6.20 -6.28 -7.57
C PHE A 12 6.08 -6.30 -6.05
N LEU A 13 5.55 -7.39 -5.45
CA LEU A 13 5.42 -7.51 -4.00
C LEU A 13 6.79 -7.58 -3.32
N ALA A 14 7.76 -8.28 -3.90
CA ALA A 14 9.13 -8.31 -3.39
C ALA A 14 9.76 -6.91 -3.41
N TRP A 15 9.58 -6.18 -4.50
CA TRP A 15 10.03 -4.80 -4.63
C TRP A 15 9.32 -3.85 -3.64
N GLN A 16 7.99 -3.93 -3.50
CA GLN A 16 7.23 -3.15 -2.52
C GLN A 16 7.67 -3.41 -1.09
N CYS A 17 7.93 -4.68 -0.74
CA CYS A 17 8.44 -5.06 0.57
C CYS A 17 9.80 -4.42 0.85
N LEU A 18 10.72 -4.44 -0.12
CA LEU A 18 12.02 -3.79 0.01
C LEU A 18 11.90 -2.27 0.19
N VAL A 19 11.08 -1.62 -0.63
CA VAL A 19 10.83 -0.17 -0.54
C VAL A 19 10.29 0.21 0.84
N ARG A 20 9.27 -0.50 1.32
CA ARG A 20 8.61 -0.22 2.59
C ARG A 20 9.49 -0.56 3.78
N GLN A 21 10.25 -1.65 3.73
CA GLN A 21 11.21 -1.99 4.78
C GLN A 21 12.28 -0.90 4.91
N ARG A 22 12.78 -0.37 3.80
CA ARG A 22 13.72 0.75 3.81
C ARG A 22 13.08 2.02 4.38
N ALA A 23 11.85 2.34 3.98
CA ALA A 23 11.11 3.47 4.54
C ALA A 23 10.99 3.36 6.08
N MET A 24 10.68 2.17 6.61
CA MET A 24 10.59 1.95 8.06
C MET A 24 11.94 2.03 8.78
N ARG A 25 13.03 1.55 8.16
CA ARG A 25 14.35 1.47 8.82
C ARG A 25 15.12 2.79 8.79
N VAL A 26 15.04 3.54 7.71
CA VAL A 26 15.86 4.77 7.51
C VAL A 26 15.04 6.01 7.19
N GLY A 27 13.76 5.85 6.82
CA GLY A 27 12.87 6.96 6.46
C GLY A 27 11.87 7.33 7.54
N ASP A 28 12.06 6.84 8.77
CA ASP A 28 11.13 7.03 9.90
C ASP A 28 9.69 6.64 9.52
N GLY A 29 9.51 5.63 8.67
CA GLY A 29 8.21 5.18 8.16
C GLY A 29 7.47 6.14 7.24
N ARG A 30 8.09 7.22 6.77
CA ARG A 30 7.49 8.13 5.80
C ARG A 30 7.34 7.46 4.43
N PRO A 31 6.20 7.61 3.75
CA PRO A 31 6.03 7.10 2.39
C PRO A 31 7.07 7.65 1.41
N THR A 32 7.68 6.76 0.63
CA THR A 32 8.62 7.12 -0.44
C THR A 32 7.93 7.10 -1.81
N SER A 33 8.60 7.54 -2.87
CA SER A 33 8.02 7.60 -4.23
C SER A 33 7.44 6.26 -4.72
N GLY A 34 8.09 5.15 -4.36
CA GLY A 34 7.63 3.79 -4.69
C GLY A 34 6.41 3.33 -3.88
N MET A 35 6.01 4.07 -2.84
CA MET A 35 4.75 3.84 -2.11
C MET A 35 3.63 4.77 -2.59
N CYS A 36 3.99 5.78 -3.39
CA CYS A 36 3.11 6.85 -3.86
C CYS A 36 3.01 6.84 -5.41
N PRO A 37 2.35 5.83 -6.01
CA PRO A 37 2.25 5.75 -7.46
C PRO A 37 1.52 6.97 -8.04
N HIS A 38 1.83 7.24 -9.31
CA HIS A 38 0.99 8.08 -10.13
C HIS A 38 -0.23 7.29 -10.57
N LEU A 39 -1.42 7.77 -10.20
CA LEU A 39 -2.68 7.19 -10.56
C LEU A 39 -3.24 7.90 -11.80
N SER A 40 -3.71 7.13 -12.76
CA SER A 40 -4.42 7.61 -13.95
C SER A 40 -5.71 6.82 -14.15
N LEU A 41 -6.75 7.47 -14.69
CA LEU A 41 -7.94 6.77 -15.13
C LEU A 41 -7.64 5.98 -16.42
N ALA A 42 -8.18 4.77 -16.54
CA ALA A 42 -7.82 3.83 -17.62
C ALA A 42 -8.21 4.33 -19.03
N ASP A 43 -9.11 5.30 -19.12
CA ASP A 43 -9.64 5.87 -20.37
C ASP A 43 -8.88 7.12 -20.87
N GLY A 44 -7.76 7.48 -20.24
CA GLY A 44 -6.96 8.65 -20.65
C GLY A 44 -7.56 9.99 -20.21
N GLY A 45 -8.57 9.98 -19.34
CA GLY A 45 -9.06 11.20 -18.70
C GLY A 45 -7.94 11.91 -17.94
N SER A 46 -7.89 13.25 -18.06
CA SER A 46 -6.81 14.11 -17.56
C SER A 46 -6.68 14.19 -16.03
N TYR A 47 -7.32 13.29 -15.29
CA TYR A 47 -7.17 13.23 -13.85
C TYR A 47 -6.03 12.29 -13.50
N SER A 48 -4.91 12.88 -13.10
CA SER A 48 -3.77 12.13 -12.61
C SER A 48 -3.18 12.79 -11.36
N GLY A 49 -2.75 11.95 -10.43
CA GLY A 49 -2.29 12.42 -9.12
C GLY A 49 -1.49 11.35 -8.41
N GLN A 50 -0.65 11.75 -7.46
CA GLN A 50 0.02 10.80 -6.58
C GLN A 50 -0.90 10.42 -5.43
N VAL A 51 -0.98 9.12 -5.17
CA VAL A 51 -1.80 8.56 -4.08
C VAL A 51 -0.91 7.69 -3.21
N THR A 52 -1.06 7.76 -1.89
CA THR A 52 -0.33 6.86 -0.99
C THR A 52 -1.13 5.57 -0.86
N LEU A 53 -0.53 4.44 -1.23
CA LEU A 53 -1.15 3.12 -1.11
C LEU A 53 -0.48 2.25 -0.05
N LEU A 54 -1.23 1.31 0.49
CA LEU A 54 -0.79 0.26 1.40
C LEU A 54 -1.02 -1.10 0.74
N ILE A 55 -0.02 -1.98 0.79
CA ILE A 55 -0.18 -3.39 0.44
C ILE A 55 -0.80 -4.14 1.61
N ILE A 56 -1.74 -5.05 1.34
CA ILE A 56 -2.48 -5.76 2.38
C ILE A 56 -1.95 -7.17 2.59
N ARG A 57 -1.78 -7.57 3.84
CA ARG A 57 -1.47 -8.95 4.26
C ARG A 57 -2.63 -9.87 3.92
N ALA A 58 -2.35 -11.05 3.39
CA ALA A 58 -3.40 -12.05 3.14
C ALA A 58 -4.08 -12.49 4.45
N GLU A 59 -3.31 -12.58 5.54
CA GLU A 59 -3.78 -12.86 6.89
C GLU A 59 -3.26 -11.76 7.83
N ALA A 60 -4.16 -10.87 8.27
CA ALA A 60 -3.79 -9.66 9.02
C ALA A 60 -4.21 -9.70 10.51
N ALA A 61 -4.89 -10.76 10.96
CA ALA A 61 -5.46 -10.83 12.32
C ALA A 61 -4.40 -10.65 13.42
N HIS A 62 -3.21 -11.24 13.23
CA HIS A 62 -2.10 -11.08 14.16
C HIS A 62 -1.61 -9.63 14.22
N ASP A 63 -1.39 -9.00 13.07
CA ASP A 63 -0.90 -7.62 12.97
C ASP A 63 -1.90 -6.64 13.59
N VAL A 64 -3.18 -6.82 13.31
CA VAL A 64 -4.25 -6.01 13.89
C VAL A 64 -4.26 -6.12 15.42
N SER A 65 -4.10 -7.33 15.97
CA SER A 65 -3.98 -7.55 17.41
C SER A 65 -2.76 -6.83 18.01
N GLN A 66 -1.61 -6.89 17.34
CA GLN A 66 -0.41 -6.16 17.75
C GLN A 66 -0.62 -4.64 17.74
N PHE A 67 -1.22 -4.08 16.69
CA PHE A 67 -1.52 -2.65 16.65
C PHE A 67 -2.51 -2.22 17.73
N ARG A 68 -3.55 -3.01 18.00
CA ARG A 68 -4.49 -2.75 19.11
C ARG A 68 -3.77 -2.73 20.46
N HIS A 69 -2.88 -3.69 20.69
CA HIS A 69 -2.08 -3.72 21.91
C HIS A 69 -1.18 -2.47 22.06
N MET A 70 -0.54 -2.01 20.97
CA MET A 70 0.26 -0.77 20.99
C MET A 70 -0.57 0.46 21.35
N VAL A 71 -1.79 0.58 20.80
CA VAL A 71 -2.70 1.69 21.08
C VAL A 71 -3.21 1.66 22.52
N GLN A 72 -3.51 0.48 23.06
CA GLN A 72 -3.99 0.29 24.43
C GLN A 72 -2.89 0.52 25.48
N LYS A 73 -1.64 0.19 25.15
CA LYS A 73 -0.51 0.27 26.08
C LYS A 73 -0.16 1.70 26.49
N THR A 74 -0.29 2.67 25.59
CA THR A 74 0.05 4.07 25.86
C THR A 74 -0.88 5.00 25.09
N HIS A 75 -1.20 6.16 25.66
CA HIS A 75 -1.96 7.22 24.98
C HIS A 75 -1.08 8.20 24.22
N ASP A 76 0.24 8.19 24.46
CA ASP A 76 1.18 9.08 23.79
C ASP A 76 1.32 8.70 22.30
N PRO A 77 0.96 9.60 21.36
CA PRO A 77 1.11 9.35 19.93
C PRO A 77 2.55 9.07 19.48
N ALA A 78 3.55 9.70 20.12
CA ALA A 78 4.95 9.52 19.75
C ALA A 78 5.44 8.12 20.10
N ASP A 79 5.03 7.58 21.25
CA ASP A 79 5.40 6.22 21.66
C ASP A 79 4.67 5.16 20.82
N ARG A 80 3.39 5.38 20.49
CA ARG A 80 2.64 4.52 19.55
C ARG A 80 3.34 4.46 18.20
N TYR A 81 3.74 5.63 17.68
CA TYR A 81 4.44 5.74 16.41
C TYR A 81 5.76 4.96 16.43
N LYS A 82 6.62 5.20 17.43
CA LYS A 82 7.90 4.48 17.57
C LYS A 82 7.71 2.97 17.69
N ALA A 83 6.69 2.51 18.42
CA ALA A 83 6.37 1.10 18.54
C ALA A 83 5.94 0.48 17.20
N ALA A 84 5.08 1.18 16.45
CA ALA A 84 4.64 0.76 15.13
C ALA A 84 5.80 0.71 14.13
N ILE A 85 6.66 1.73 14.09
CA ILE A 85 7.86 1.76 13.25
C ILE A 85 8.78 0.59 13.61
N LYS A 86 9.04 0.36 14.90
CA LYS A 86 9.86 -0.76 15.36
C LYS A 86 9.29 -2.10 14.88
N TYR A 87 7.99 -2.33 15.04
CA TYR A 87 7.31 -3.54 14.57
C TYR A 87 7.43 -3.72 13.05
N LEU A 88 7.07 -2.69 12.28
CA LEU A 88 7.08 -2.72 10.81
C LEU A 88 8.50 -2.82 10.22
N SER A 89 9.51 -2.29 10.91
CA SER A 89 10.92 -2.33 10.48
C SER A 89 11.57 -3.71 10.62
N ALA A 90 10.98 -4.59 11.44
CA ALA A 90 11.53 -5.89 11.79
C ALA A 90 11.31 -6.93 10.66
N THR A 91 10.35 -7.85 10.86
CA THR A 91 10.09 -8.99 9.97
C THR A 91 8.86 -8.80 9.09
N TYR A 92 8.05 -7.76 9.32
CA TYR A 92 6.78 -7.53 8.65
C TYR A 92 6.89 -7.57 7.10
N TYR A 93 7.91 -6.93 6.55
CA TYR A 93 8.16 -6.89 5.10
C TYR A 93 9.19 -7.92 4.60
N GLN A 94 9.55 -8.94 5.39
CA GLN A 94 10.54 -9.94 4.95
C GLN A 94 9.95 -11.05 4.08
N LYS A 95 8.62 -11.19 4.04
CA LYS A 95 7.92 -12.29 3.36
C LYS A 95 6.90 -11.76 2.35
N PRO A 96 7.30 -11.46 1.10
CA PRO A 96 6.40 -10.91 0.08
C PRO A 96 5.23 -11.81 -0.29
N GLN A 97 5.42 -13.14 -0.26
CA GLN A 97 4.40 -14.16 -0.56
C GLN A 97 3.19 -14.16 0.38
N GLU A 98 3.34 -13.43 1.49
CA GLU A 98 2.46 -13.40 2.62
C GLU A 98 1.49 -12.18 2.51
N PHE A 99 1.66 -11.38 1.45
CA PHE A 99 0.79 -10.29 1.00
C PHE A 99 -0.19 -10.73 -0.10
N SER A 100 -1.37 -10.12 -0.06
CA SER A 100 -2.42 -10.26 -1.08
C SER A 100 -2.07 -9.50 -2.37
N ASP A 101 -2.93 -9.64 -3.37
CA ASP A 101 -2.96 -8.80 -4.58
C ASP A 101 -3.76 -7.50 -4.40
N GLU A 102 -4.28 -7.24 -3.20
CA GLU A 102 -5.02 -6.03 -2.91
C GLU A 102 -4.13 -4.91 -2.35
N MET A 103 -4.51 -3.68 -2.70
CA MET A 103 -3.95 -2.46 -2.15
C MET A 103 -5.09 -1.55 -1.70
N THR A 104 -4.85 -0.82 -0.61
CA THR A 104 -5.79 0.19 -0.12
C THR A 104 -5.15 1.57 -0.17
N GLY A 105 -5.96 2.58 -0.48
CA GLY A 105 -5.57 3.99 -0.48
C GLY A 105 -6.55 4.79 0.34
N LEU A 106 -6.05 5.80 1.05
CA LEU A 106 -6.91 6.76 1.73
C LEU A 106 -7.14 7.96 0.82
N PHE A 107 -8.41 8.30 0.63
CA PHE A 107 -8.84 9.45 -0.16
C PHE A 107 -9.68 10.37 0.71
N SER A 108 -9.67 11.67 0.39
CA SER A 108 -10.62 12.60 1.00
C SER A 108 -12.06 12.20 0.61
N ALA A 109 -12.98 12.21 1.57
CA ALA A 109 -14.40 11.90 1.35
C ALA A 109 -15.04 12.83 0.30
N GLU A 110 -14.58 14.08 0.24
CA GLU A 110 -15.05 15.07 -0.74
C GLU A 110 -14.24 15.04 -2.06
N GLY A 111 -13.26 14.15 -2.14
CA GLY A 111 -12.34 14.06 -3.28
C GLY A 111 -13.04 13.57 -4.55
N LEU A 112 -13.02 14.40 -5.59
CA LEU A 112 -13.47 14.02 -6.94
C LEU A 112 -12.76 12.76 -7.46
N LEU A 113 -11.51 12.54 -7.04
CA LEU A 113 -10.73 11.36 -7.42
C LEU A 113 -11.37 10.04 -6.96
N ALA A 114 -11.78 9.94 -5.69
CA ALA A 114 -12.36 8.70 -5.16
C ALA A 114 -13.67 8.37 -5.89
N ARG A 115 -14.52 9.38 -6.10
CA ARG A 115 -15.78 9.26 -6.84
C ARG A 115 -15.53 8.82 -8.29
N ALA A 116 -14.56 9.43 -8.97
CA ALA A 116 -14.21 9.05 -10.33
C ALA A 116 -13.68 7.62 -10.41
N LEU A 117 -12.82 7.21 -9.46
CA LEU A 117 -12.29 5.86 -9.39
C LEU A 117 -13.38 4.81 -9.15
N CYS A 118 -14.31 5.06 -8.22
CA CYS A 118 -15.41 4.16 -7.94
C CYS A 118 -16.40 4.07 -9.11
N ALA A 119 -16.71 5.20 -9.76
CA ALA A 119 -17.59 5.22 -10.92
C ALA A 119 -16.99 4.49 -12.14
N ARG A 120 -15.66 4.49 -12.29
CA ARG A 120 -14.97 3.81 -13.40
C ARG A 120 -14.63 2.35 -13.09
N GLY A 121 -14.48 1.99 -11.82
CA GLY A 121 -14.13 0.63 -11.39
C GLY A 121 -12.74 0.16 -11.82
N SER A 122 -11.92 1.02 -12.43
CA SER A 122 -10.58 0.67 -12.90
C SER A 122 -9.65 1.89 -12.96
N CYS A 123 -8.36 1.65 -12.78
CA CYS A 123 -7.31 2.66 -12.88
C CYS A 123 -5.98 2.04 -13.30
N ILE A 124 -5.00 2.90 -13.59
CA ILE A 124 -3.62 2.51 -13.85
C ILE A 124 -2.75 3.15 -12.78
N LEU A 125 -1.94 2.34 -12.11
CA LEU A 125 -0.98 2.77 -11.11
C LEU A 125 0.44 2.64 -11.65
N GLU A 126 1.17 3.75 -11.66
CA GLU A 126 2.56 3.81 -12.07
C GLU A 126 3.48 4.08 -10.88
N PHE A 127 4.21 3.05 -10.48
CA PHE A 127 5.17 3.08 -9.40
C PHE A 127 6.59 3.29 -9.93
N SER A 128 7.40 4.10 -9.25
CA SER A 128 8.81 4.27 -9.60
C SER A 128 9.70 4.55 -8.38
N GLN A 129 10.73 3.73 -8.19
CA GLN A 129 11.80 3.96 -7.21
C GLN A 129 12.99 3.03 -7.47
N PHE A 130 14.21 3.49 -7.16
CA PHE A 130 15.46 2.71 -7.29
C PHE A 130 15.71 2.15 -8.70
N GLY A 131 15.30 2.87 -9.74
CA GLY A 131 15.46 2.46 -11.13
C GLY A 131 14.42 1.45 -11.64
N SER A 132 13.60 0.87 -10.75
CA SER A 132 12.48 0.01 -11.13
C SER A 132 11.22 0.84 -11.39
N ARG A 133 10.44 0.44 -12.40
CA ARG A 133 9.12 1.01 -12.71
C ARG A 133 8.11 -0.11 -12.90
N TYR A 134 6.94 0.03 -12.30
CA TYR A 134 5.81 -0.89 -12.47
C TYR A 134 4.59 -0.11 -12.91
N ARG A 135 3.93 -0.56 -13.98
CA ARG A 135 2.67 -0.01 -14.48
C ARG A 135 1.62 -1.10 -14.36
N LEU A 136 0.69 -0.93 -13.43
CA LEU A 136 -0.30 -1.95 -13.07
C LEU A 136 -1.71 -1.46 -13.42
N PRO A 137 -2.45 -2.16 -14.31
CA PRO A 137 -3.88 -1.98 -14.40
C PRO A 137 -4.54 -2.61 -13.17
N CYS A 138 -5.41 -1.86 -12.50
CA CYS A 138 -6.07 -2.29 -11.28
C CYS A 138 -7.57 -2.09 -11.37
N SER A 139 -8.32 -3.05 -10.85
CA SER A 139 -9.76 -2.87 -10.56
C SER A 139 -9.92 -2.09 -9.26
N VAL A 140 -10.95 -1.24 -9.20
CA VAL A 140 -11.24 -0.41 -8.04
C VAL A 140 -12.59 -0.81 -7.46
N ARG A 141 -12.64 -0.91 -6.14
CA ARG A 141 -13.88 -1.01 -5.35
C ARG A 141 -13.76 -0.13 -4.11
N GLU A 142 -14.89 0.40 -3.67
CA GLU A 142 -14.99 1.03 -2.36
C GLU A 142 -14.96 -0.06 -1.27
N LEU A 143 -14.25 0.21 -0.17
CA LEU A 143 -14.24 -0.67 0.97
C LEU A 143 -15.39 -0.27 1.89
N GLU A 144 -16.32 -1.19 2.13
CA GLU A 144 -17.41 -0.94 3.07
C GLU A 144 -16.86 -0.75 4.49
N GLU A 145 -17.49 0.14 5.24
CA GLU A 145 -17.21 0.29 6.67
C GLU A 145 -17.70 -0.97 7.38
N ASN A 146 -16.77 -1.89 7.69
CA ASN A 146 -17.09 -3.00 8.57
C ASN A 146 -17.43 -2.43 9.95
N THR A 147 -18.72 -2.43 10.28
CA THR A 147 -19.29 -2.05 11.58
C THR A 147 -18.81 -2.97 12.69
#